data_AF-A0A0R1NU79-F1
#
_entry.id   AF-A0A0R1NU79-F1
#
_cell.length_a   1.000
_cell.length_b   1.000
_cell.length_c   1.000
_cell.angle_alpha   90.00
_cell.angle_beta   90.00
_cell.angle_gamma   90.00
#
_symmetry.space_group_name_H-M   'P 1'
#
loop_
_entity.id
_entity.type
_entity.pdbx_description
1 polymer ?
#
loop_
_entity_poly.entity_id
_entity_poly.type
_entity_poly.pdbx_seq_one_letter_code
_entity_poly.pdbx_strand_id
1 'polypeptide(L)' 'MIDLQTDANELTIMGVKFKNREDYQATLSSIASNMYEGYVPTKSDIGMLVRNSNKPLSTDEAIAYVKNKHAKISSHG' A
#
# COMPACT_ATOMS: atom_id res chain seq x y z
N MET A 1 6.18 16.89 -6.73
CA MET A 1 5.28 15.86 -7.29
C MET A 1 5.94 14.53 -7.00
N ILE A 2 5.31 13.65 -6.22
CA ILE A 2 5.88 12.34 -5.90
C ILE A 2 5.69 11.47 -7.14
N ASP A 3 6.79 11.04 -7.76
CA ASP A 3 6.79 10.15 -8.93
C ASP A 3 6.56 8.71 -8.46
N LEU A 4 5.29 8.30 -8.42
CA LEU A 4 4.93 6.91 -8.11
C LEU A 4 5.17 6.06 -9.37
N GLN A 5 6.23 5.25 -9.35
CA GLN A 5 6.57 4.36 -10.47
C GLN A 5 5.44 3.36 -10.71
N THR A 6 4.75 3.46 -11.85
CA THR A 6 3.64 2.60 -12.24
C THR A 6 3.80 2.14 -13.69
N ASP A 7 3.41 0.92 -13.99
CA ASP A 7 3.27 0.40 -15.35
C ASP A 7 1.91 -0.28 -15.50
N ALA A 8 1.01 0.35 -16.25
CA ALA A 8 -0.35 -0.15 -16.46
C ALA A 8 -0.41 -1.32 -17.47
N ASN A 9 0.61 -1.49 -18.32
CA ASN A 9 0.69 -2.61 -19.27
C ASN A 9 1.14 -3.87 -18.54
N GLU A 10 2.12 -3.75 -17.65
CA GLU A 10 2.61 -4.85 -16.82
C GLU A 10 1.80 -5.06 -15.54
N LEU A 11 0.85 -4.16 -15.24
CA LEU A 11 0.10 -4.10 -13.99
C LEU A 11 1.05 -4.08 -12.80
N THR A 12 1.99 -3.14 -12.77
CA THR A 12 2.95 -3.00 -11.67
C THR A 12 2.89 -1.64 -11.00
N ILE A 13 3.03 -1.62 -9.67
CA ILE A 13 3.24 -0.39 -8.89
C ILE A 13 4.51 -0.59 -8.06
N MET A 14 5.49 0.30 -8.23
CA MET A 14 6.84 0.21 -7.64
C MET A 14 7.53 -1.15 -7.84
N GLY A 15 7.30 -1.76 -9.00
CA GLY A 15 7.83 -3.09 -9.36
C GLY A 15 7.10 -4.26 -8.70
N VAL A 16 6.00 -4.02 -7.99
CA VAL A 16 5.11 -5.09 -7.48
C VAL A 16 4.04 -5.38 -8.52
N LYS A 17 3.97 -6.63 -8.99
CA LYS A 17 3.05 -7.09 -10.04
C LYS A 17 1.70 -7.52 -9.46
N PHE A 18 0.63 -7.09 -10.11
CA PHE A 18 -0.75 -7.40 -9.75
C PHE A 18 -1.31 -8.50 -10.64
N LYS A 19 -2.23 -9.30 -10.09
CA LYS A 19 -2.82 -10.46 -10.79
C LYS A 19 -3.80 -10.04 -11.89
N ASN A 20 -4.47 -8.90 -11.70
CA ASN A 20 -5.49 -8.39 -12.60
C ASN A 20 -5.57 -6.86 -12.52
N ARG A 21 -6.27 -6.26 -13.49
CA ARG A 21 -6.42 -4.81 -13.61
C ARG A 21 -7.26 -4.20 -12.48
N GLU A 22 -8.21 -4.97 -11.94
CA GLU A 22 -9.11 -4.52 -10.88
C GLU A 22 -8.34 -4.28 -9.56
N ASP A 23 -7.54 -5.25 -9.12
CA ASP A 23 -6.66 -5.15 -7.94
C ASP A 23 -5.63 -4.01 -8.12
N TYR A 24 -5.09 -3.86 -9.33
CA TYR A 24 -4.17 -2.78 -9.69
C TYR A 24 -4.83 -1.41 -9.51
N GLN A 25 -6.02 -1.20 -10.06
CA GLN A 25 -6.73 0.08 -10.01
C GLN A 25 -7.23 0.43 -8.60
N ALA A 26 -7.74 -0.56 -7.86
CA ALA A 26 -8.16 -0.38 -6.48
C ALA A 26 -6.98 0.06 -5.60
N THR A 27 -5.85 -0.64 -5.73
CA THR A 27 -4.64 -0.34 -4.96
C THR A 27 -4.04 1.01 -5.33
N LEU A 28 -3.95 1.33 -6.63
CA LEU A 28 -3.48 2.62 -7.10
C LEU A 28 -4.34 3.78 -6.56
N SER A 29 -5.66 3.60 -6.50
CA SER A 29 -6.58 4.60 -5.96
C SER A 29 -6.40 4.81 -4.46
N SER A 30 -6.24 3.73 -3.68
CA SER A 30 -5.95 3.85 -2.24
C SER A 30 -4.62 4.54 -1.97
N ILE A 31 -3.59 4.20 -2.74
CA ILE A 31 -2.26 4.83 -2.65
C ILE A 31 -2.37 6.33 -2.97
N ALA A 32 -3.04 6.68 -4.07
CA ALA A 32 -3.24 8.08 -4.47
C ALA A 32 -4.04 8.88 -3.42
N SER A 33 -5.07 8.28 -2.83
CA SER A 33 -5.84 8.90 -1.74
C SER A 33 -4.98 9.16 -0.50
N ASN A 34 -4.15 8.20 -0.11
CA ASN A 34 -3.24 8.37 1.03
C ASN A 34 -2.15 9.43 0.71
N MET A 35 -1.66 9.48 -0.53
CA MET A 35 -0.73 10.52 -0.98
C MET A 35 -1.35 11.92 -0.94
N TYR A 36 -2.64 12.03 -1.26
CA TYR A 36 -3.38 13.28 -1.14
C TYR A 36 -3.51 13.75 0.32
N GLU A 37 -3.62 12.82 1.28
CA GLU A 37 -3.62 13.11 2.72
C GLU A 37 -2.22 13.39 3.30
N GLY A 38 -1.17 13.42 2.45
CA GLY A 38 0.20 13.75 2.85
C GLY A 38 1.07 12.55 3.24
N TYR A 39 0.56 11.33 3.07
CA TYR A 39 1.33 10.11 3.33
C TYR A 39 2.16 9.70 2.11
N VAL A 40 3.45 9.42 2.30
CA VAL A 40 4.33 8.93 1.22
C VAL A 40 4.46 7.39 1.33
N PRO A 41 3.86 6.62 0.42
CA PRO A 41 3.87 5.16 0.46
C PRO A 41 5.25 4.61 0.09
N THR A 42 5.70 3.57 0.81
CA THR A 42 6.96 2.87 0.51
C THR A 42 6.72 1.58 -0.28
N LYS A 43 7.77 1.06 -0.92
CA LYS A 43 7.72 -0.24 -1.64
C LYS A 43 7.23 -1.39 -0.74
N SER A 44 7.55 -1.32 0.55
CA SER A 44 7.08 -2.30 1.55
C SER A 44 5.58 -2.22 1.77
N ASP A 45 5.00 -1.01 1.80
CA ASP A 45 3.56 -0.81 1.99
C ASP A 45 2.78 -1.36 0.80
N ILE A 46 3.26 -1.10 -0.43
CA ILE A 46 2.68 -1.66 -1.65
C ILE A 46 2.78 -3.18 -1.66
N GLY A 47 3.95 -3.74 -1.32
CA GLY A 47 4.13 -5.19 -1.23
C GLY A 47 3.19 -5.85 -0.21
N MET A 48 2.79 -5.11 0.83
CA MET A 48 1.87 -5.60 1.85
C MET A 48 0.40 -5.58 1.38
N LEU A 49 0.00 -4.54 0.64
CA LEU A 49 -1.33 -4.45 0.02
C LEU A 49 -1.55 -5.60 -0.97
N VAL A 50 -0.55 -5.89 -1.81
CA VAL A 50 -0.64 -6.98 -2.81
C VAL A 50 -0.72 -8.37 -2.18
N ARG A 51 0.02 -8.61 -1.08
CA ARG A 51 -0.05 -9.89 -0.35
C ARG A 51 -1.41 -10.11 0.30
N ASN A 52 -2.12 -9.04 0.65
CA ASN A 52 -3.46 -9.10 1.21
C ASN A 52 -4.57 -8.96 0.15
N SER A 53 -4.28 -8.80 -1.14
CA SER A 53 -5.33 -8.79 -2.19
C SER A 53 -6.07 -10.13 -2.37
N ASN A 54 -5.76 -11.17 -1.58
CA ASN A 54 -6.53 -12.42 -1.48
C ASN A 54 -7.46 -12.48 -0.25
N LYS A 55 -7.42 -11.46 0.62
CA LYS A 55 -8.38 -11.18 1.70
C LYS A 55 -8.39 -9.67 1.90
N PRO A 56 -9.41 -8.93 1.44
CA PRO A 56 -9.46 -7.50 1.66
C PRO A 56 -9.40 -7.24 3.17
N LEU A 57 -8.23 -6.81 3.65
CA LEU A 57 -8.11 -6.24 4.98
C LEU A 57 -8.98 -4.99 4.93
N SER A 58 -9.95 -4.91 5.83
CA SER A 58 -10.69 -3.67 6.00
C SER A 58 -9.70 -2.55 6.32
N THR A 59 -10.01 -1.33 5.89
CA THR A 59 -9.21 -0.12 6.15
C THR A 59 -8.80 -0.02 7.62
N ASP A 60 -9.67 -0.43 8.55
CA ASP A 60 -9.40 -0.52 9.99
C ASP A 60 -8.30 -1.50 10.37
N GLU A 61 -8.20 -2.67 9.73
CA GLU A 61 -7.15 -3.66 10.01
C GLU A 61 -5.78 -3.20 9.49
N ALA A 62 -5.75 -2.55 8.31
CA ALA A 62 -4.54 -1.95 7.77
C ALA A 62 -4.02 -0.82 8.68
N ILE A 63 -4.91 0.07 9.16
CA ILE A 63 -4.58 1.15 10.08
C ILE A 63 -4.12 0.60 11.44
N ALA A 64 -4.79 -0.42 11.98
CA ALA A 64 -4.43 -1.05 13.25
C ALA A 64 -3.03 -1.69 13.18
N TYR A 65 -2.68 -2.33 12.07
CA TYR A 65 -1.37 -2.96 11.90
C TYR A 65 -0.22 -1.94 11.85
N VAL A 66 -0.41 -0.84 11.11
CA VAL A 66 0.58 0.25 11.03
C VAL A 66 0.79 0.91 12.39
N LYS A 67 -0.30 1.19 13.12
CA LYS A 67 -0.23 1.75 14.49
C LYS A 67 0.48 0.81 15.46
N ASN A 68 0.21 -0.50 15.40
CA ASN A 68 0.79 -1.47 16.32
C ASN A 68 2.29 -1.72 16.05
N LYS A 69 2.72 -1.59 14.78
CA LYS A 69 4.14 -1.64 14.43
C LYS A 69 4.89 -0.40 14.93
N HIS A 70 4.27 0.78 14.89
CA HIS A 70 4.81 2.01 15.48
C HIS A 70 4.87 2.00 17.02
N ALA A 71 3.95 1.31 17.70
CA ALA A 71 3.99 1.19 19.16
C ALA A 71 5.14 0.31 19.67
N LYS A 72 5.55 -0.72 18.91
CA LYS A 72 6.65 -1.62 19.31
C LYS A 72 8.05 -1.04 19.16
N ILE A 73 8.22 -0.01 18.33
CA ILE A 73 9.52 0.70 18.19
C ILE A 73 9.77 1.71 19.31
N SER A 74 8.74 2.09 20.07
CA SER A 74 8.84 3.09 21.15
C SER A 74 9.01 2.48 22.55
N SER A 75 9.13 1.16 22.67
CA SER A 75 9.27 0.46 23.96
C SER A 75 10.61 -0.28 24.12
N HIS A 76 11.62 0.14 23.36
CA HIS A 76 13.03 -0.11 23.64
C HIS A 76 13.77 1.22 23.53
N GLY A 77 13.68 1.99 24.61
CA GLY A 77 14.41 3.23 24.88
C GLY A 77 14.35 3.48 26.37
#